data_AF-A0A1G2EZ11-F1
#
_entry.id   AF-A0A1G2EZ11-F1
#
_cell.length_a   1.000
_cell.length_b   1.000
_cell.length_c   1.000
_cell.angle_alpha   90.00
_cell.angle_beta   90.00
_cell.angle_gamma   90.00
#
_symmetry.space_group_name_H-M   'P 1'
#
loop_
_entity.id
_entity.type
_entity.pdbx_description
1 polymer ?
#
loop_
_entity_poly.entity_id
_entity_poly.type
_entity_poly.pdbx_seq_one_letter_code
_entity_poly.pdbx_strand_id
1 'polypeptide(L)'
;MENIRNFVIIAHIDHGKSTLADRFLELTGTVEKRKMREQVLDSMELERERGITIKMQPVRMIYHPNRPESSRDEGPERVLNPDHVLNLIDTPGHVDFAYEVSRALAAVEGAILLVDSTQGVEAQTISVLDLAKELKLKIIPVINKIDLPGARAEKTAEEIQKILNIEPDGILRVSGKTGEGVDNLLEAVVKKIPAPGGKAESPRKALIFDFDYSLHQGVIAYVRVFDGVFKKGDEIKLAQSGAKFSIQEIGVFKPERFSVPELGAGSIGYIVTNIKDPATVKIGDTLVSVLNPAPALEGYREVQPVVWTSVYPVKEEDFSDFKKAISRLHLSDASFSFEEESSSVLGRGMRLGFLGMLHLEIALERLKREFGVSVIAASPTVAYEIKFKNGETKIVFAPSEFPEEHETVSVKERWVNFKMIVLSKYLSSCLKLIQLHEGSVSGSDSFGEDRI
;
A
#
# COMPACT_ATOMS: atom_id res chain seq x y z
N MET A 1 -18.56 -16.28 -7.93
CA MET A 1 -18.04 -14.90 -7.89
C MET A 1 -18.94 -13.98 -7.07
N GLU A 2 -20.27 -14.14 -7.15
CA GLU A 2 -21.26 -13.29 -6.46
C GLU A 2 -21.05 -13.14 -4.94
N ASN A 3 -20.43 -14.12 -4.28
CA ASN A 3 -20.18 -14.09 -2.84
C ASN A 3 -18.80 -13.52 -2.44
N ILE A 4 -17.99 -13.09 -3.40
CA ILE A 4 -16.66 -12.51 -3.13
C ILE A 4 -16.81 -11.01 -2.89
N ARG A 5 -16.08 -10.45 -1.93
CA ARG A 5 -15.90 -9.01 -1.72
C ARG A 5 -14.41 -8.73 -1.59
N ASN A 6 -13.88 -7.87 -2.46
CA ASN A 6 -12.50 -7.38 -2.33
C ASN A 6 -12.54 -5.94 -1.87
N PHE A 7 -11.80 -5.62 -0.82
CA PHE A 7 -11.76 -4.28 -0.26
C PHE A 7 -10.45 -3.95 0.45
N VAL A 8 -10.24 -2.66 0.70
CA VAL A 8 -9.14 -2.12 1.50
C VAL A 8 -9.68 -1.31 2.68
N ILE A 9 -8.81 -1.00 3.64
CA ILE A 9 -9.10 -0.02 4.71
C ILE A 9 -8.22 1.21 4.46
N ILE A 10 -8.87 2.33 4.13
CA ILE A 10 -8.24 3.64 3.98
C ILE A 10 -8.31 4.36 5.32
N ALA A 11 -7.17 4.72 5.88
CA ALA A 11 -7.10 5.47 7.14
C ALA A 11 -5.82 6.30 7.20
N HIS A 12 -5.83 7.38 7.98
CA HIS A 12 -4.59 8.04 8.38
C HIS A 12 -3.83 7.18 9.41
N ILE A 13 -2.57 7.56 9.68
CA ILE A 13 -1.74 6.96 10.72
C ILE A 13 -2.50 6.97 12.05
N ASP A 14 -2.38 5.89 12.80
CA ASP A 14 -3.01 5.70 14.11
C ASP A 14 -4.54 5.72 14.14
N HIS A 15 -5.27 5.80 13.02
CA HIS A 15 -6.73 5.71 13.01
C HIS A 15 -7.27 4.30 13.34
N GLY A 16 -6.39 3.33 13.61
CA GLY A 16 -6.74 1.98 14.08
C GLY A 16 -7.03 0.98 12.96
N LYS A 17 -6.36 1.13 11.81
CA LYS A 17 -6.47 0.23 10.64
C LYS A 17 -6.09 -1.22 10.99
N SER A 18 -4.87 -1.45 11.50
CA SER A 18 -4.39 -2.80 11.85
C SER A 18 -5.26 -3.43 12.95
N THR A 19 -5.66 -2.64 13.95
CA THR A 19 -6.54 -3.11 15.03
C THR A 19 -7.91 -3.53 14.50
N LEU A 20 -8.48 -2.81 13.54
CA LEU A 20 -9.74 -3.20 12.89
C LEU A 20 -9.57 -4.48 12.06
N ALA A 21 -8.46 -4.59 11.31
CA ALA A 21 -8.15 -5.78 10.54
C ALA A 21 -8.05 -7.03 11.44
N ASP A 22 -7.39 -6.92 12.60
CA ASP A 22 -7.34 -8.01 13.60
C ASP A 22 -8.73 -8.44 14.06
N ARG A 23 -9.65 -7.49 14.28
CA ARG A 23 -11.04 -7.84 14.65
C ARG A 23 -11.79 -8.54 13.55
N PHE A 24 -11.56 -8.19 12.28
CA PHE A 24 -12.12 -8.97 11.18
C PHE A 24 -11.58 -10.41 11.17
N LEU A 25 -10.28 -10.59 11.41
CA LEU A 25 -9.68 -11.93 11.47
C LEU A 25 -10.25 -12.77 12.63
N GLU A 26 -10.49 -12.14 13.78
CA GLU A 26 -11.08 -12.80 14.95
C GLU A 26 -12.54 -13.19 14.71
N LEU A 27 -13.38 -12.25 14.26
CA LEU A 27 -14.82 -12.46 14.08
C LEU A 27 -15.13 -13.45 12.96
N THR A 28 -14.29 -13.50 11.92
CA THR A 28 -14.40 -14.48 10.84
C THR A 28 -13.80 -15.85 11.20
N GLY A 29 -13.15 -15.98 12.35
CA GLY A 29 -12.47 -17.21 12.77
C GLY A 29 -11.30 -17.59 11.85
N THR A 30 -10.76 -16.64 11.07
CA THR A 30 -9.66 -16.87 10.13
C THR A 30 -8.37 -17.21 10.88
N VAL A 31 -8.18 -16.64 12.07
CA VAL A 31 -7.07 -16.94 12.97
C VAL A 31 -7.65 -17.48 14.28
N GLU A 32 -7.13 -18.61 14.74
CA GLU A 32 -7.52 -19.19 16.02
C GLU A 32 -7.16 -18.23 17.16
N LYS A 33 -8.06 -18.04 18.15
CA LYS A 33 -7.84 -17.13 19.29
C LYS A 33 -6.49 -17.32 20.00
N ARG A 34 -5.97 -18.56 20.06
CA ARG A 34 -4.67 -18.88 20.67
C ARG A 34 -3.46 -18.37 19.87
N LYS A 35 -3.63 -18.13 18.57
CA LYS A 35 -2.61 -17.59 17.65
C LYS A 35 -2.79 -16.08 17.42
N MET A 36 -3.86 -15.49 17.95
CA MET A 36 -4.07 -14.06 17.90
C MET A 36 -2.97 -13.36 18.69
N ARG A 37 -2.37 -12.36 18.05
CA ARG A 37 -1.47 -11.39 18.63
C ARG A 37 -1.96 -10.01 18.18
N GLU A 38 -1.54 -8.95 18.85
CA GLU A 38 -1.79 -7.61 18.34
C GLU A 38 -1.09 -7.43 16.99
N GLN A 39 -1.79 -6.83 16.03
CA GLN A 39 -1.30 -6.51 14.70
C GLN A 39 -0.82 -7.77 13.95
N VAL A 40 -1.72 -8.72 13.70
CA VAL A 40 -1.38 -10.03 13.13
C VAL A 40 -0.73 -9.90 11.75
N LEU A 41 -1.22 -8.95 10.95
CA LEU A 41 -0.77 -8.69 9.58
C LEU A 41 0.55 -7.91 9.52
N ASP A 42 0.92 -7.17 10.57
CA ASP A 42 2.20 -6.47 10.63
C ASP A 42 3.31 -7.51 10.87
N SER A 43 3.98 -7.87 9.78
CA SER A 43 4.90 -9.00 9.72
C SER A 43 6.33 -8.61 10.10
N MET A 44 6.71 -7.36 9.79
CA MET A 44 8.04 -6.82 10.10
C MET A 44 8.13 -6.38 11.56
N GLU A 45 9.30 -6.51 12.17
CA GLU A 45 9.54 -6.01 13.53
C GLU A 45 9.40 -4.47 13.59
N LEU A 46 9.89 -3.77 12.57
CA LEU A 46 9.79 -2.31 12.45
C LEU A 46 8.35 -1.79 12.41
N GLU A 47 7.43 -2.54 11.79
CA GLU A 47 6.00 -2.18 11.75
C GLU A 47 5.43 -2.14 13.16
N ARG A 48 5.73 -3.15 13.97
CA ARG A 48 5.26 -3.27 15.36
C ARG A 48 5.90 -2.26 16.29
N GLU A 49 7.20 -2.01 16.13
CA GLU A 49 7.93 -1.04 16.96
C GLU A 49 7.42 0.38 16.72
N ARG A 50 7.20 0.75 15.45
CA ARG A 50 6.73 2.09 15.07
C ARG A 50 5.20 2.22 15.09
N GLY A 51 4.46 1.12 15.23
CA GLY A 51 2.99 1.10 15.22
C GLY A 51 2.36 1.43 13.86
N ILE A 52 3.09 1.22 12.76
CA ILE A 52 2.66 1.56 11.40
C ILE A 52 2.74 0.34 10.47
N THR A 53 1.82 0.24 9.52
CA THR A 53 1.94 -0.72 8.41
C THR A 53 2.85 -0.13 7.34
N ILE A 54 3.90 -0.86 6.98
CA ILE A 54 4.91 -0.48 5.99
C ILE A 54 4.64 -1.19 4.68
N LYS A 55 4.36 -2.50 4.72
CA LYS A 55 4.10 -3.33 3.53
C LYS A 55 2.64 -3.76 3.50
N MET A 56 1.99 -3.64 2.33
CA MET A 56 0.63 -4.16 2.19
C MET A 56 0.56 -5.68 2.43
N GLN A 57 -0.54 -6.15 3.03
CA GLN A 57 -0.79 -7.58 3.27
C GLN A 57 -2.21 -7.98 2.84
N PRO A 58 -2.36 -8.82 1.79
CA PRO A 58 -3.64 -9.41 1.45
C PRO A 58 -4.00 -10.54 2.43
N VAL A 59 -5.27 -10.65 2.80
CA VAL A 59 -5.82 -11.76 3.59
C VAL A 59 -7.21 -12.13 3.14
N ARG A 60 -7.48 -13.43 3.06
CA ARG A 60 -8.78 -14.01 2.74
C ARG A 60 -9.42 -14.52 4.02
N MET A 61 -10.64 -14.06 4.25
CA MET A 61 -11.51 -14.44 5.34
C MET A 61 -12.77 -15.10 4.80
N ILE A 62 -13.33 -16.05 5.56
CA ILE A 62 -14.64 -16.63 5.28
C ILE A 62 -15.61 -16.04 6.30
N TYR A 63 -16.60 -15.30 5.81
CA TYR A 63 -17.63 -14.71 6.64
C TYR A 63 -18.92 -15.51 6.53
N HIS A 64 -19.49 -15.84 7.68
CA HIS A 64 -20.74 -16.57 7.82
C HIS A 64 -21.82 -15.58 8.32
N PRO A 65 -22.66 -15.01 7.43
CA PRO A 65 -23.66 -14.04 7.85
C PRO A 65 -24.67 -14.70 8.81
N ASN A 66 -24.91 -14.08 9.97
CA ASN A 66 -25.85 -14.47 11.04
C ASN A 66 -26.58 -15.81 10.83
N ARG A 67 -25.90 -16.93 11.13
CA ARG A 67 -26.61 -18.18 11.43
C ARG A 67 -27.05 -18.10 12.90
N PRO A 68 -28.34 -18.15 13.24
CA PRO A 68 -28.75 -18.22 14.64
C PRO A 68 -28.07 -19.42 15.32
N GLU A 69 -27.58 -19.26 16.56
CA GLU A 69 -26.78 -20.29 17.27
C GLU A 69 -27.48 -21.66 17.35
N SER A 70 -28.82 -21.69 17.29
CA SER A 70 -29.65 -22.89 17.30
C SER A 70 -29.73 -23.66 15.96
N SER A 71 -29.13 -23.15 14.89
CA SER A 71 -29.25 -23.72 13.52
C SER A 71 -27.99 -24.43 13.02
N ARG A 72 -27.03 -24.72 13.90
CA ARG A 72 -25.83 -25.52 13.54
C ARG A 72 -26.16 -27.01 13.28
N ASP A 73 -27.31 -27.48 13.72
CA ASP A 73 -27.74 -28.90 13.64
C ASP A 73 -28.96 -29.15 12.73
N GLU A 74 -29.51 -28.14 12.05
CA GLU A 74 -30.63 -28.36 11.12
C GLU A 74 -30.15 -28.52 9.68
N GLY A 75 -30.73 -29.50 8.98
CA GLY A 75 -30.25 -30.08 7.72
C GLY A 75 -30.21 -29.14 6.50
N PRO A 76 -29.99 -29.71 5.30
CA PRO A 76 -29.53 -29.00 4.09
C PRO A 76 -30.56 -28.07 3.43
N GLU A 77 -31.67 -27.72 4.07
CA GLU A 77 -32.74 -26.93 3.46
C GLU A 77 -32.82 -25.51 4.05
N ARG A 78 -32.38 -24.55 3.22
CA ARG A 78 -32.46 -23.07 3.33
C ARG A 78 -31.35 -22.36 4.12
N VAL A 79 -30.15 -22.35 3.52
CA VAL A 79 -29.14 -21.31 3.79
C VAL A 79 -29.69 -19.97 3.27
N LEU A 80 -30.29 -19.16 4.14
CA LEU A 80 -30.85 -17.84 3.80
C LEU A 80 -29.77 -16.82 3.41
N ASN A 81 -28.51 -17.02 3.82
CA ASN A 81 -27.37 -16.21 3.40
C ASN A 81 -26.15 -17.12 3.15
N PRO A 82 -25.64 -17.21 1.91
CA PRO A 82 -24.48 -18.04 1.60
C PRO A 82 -23.22 -17.50 2.28
N ASP A 83 -22.23 -18.37 2.49
CA ASP A 83 -20.93 -17.94 3.01
C ASP A 83 -20.25 -16.98 2.02
N HIS A 84 -19.66 -15.91 2.55
CA HIS A 84 -18.98 -14.89 1.77
C HIS A 84 -17.46 -15.00 1.91
N VAL A 85 -16.76 -14.79 0.80
CA VAL A 85 -15.30 -14.70 0.77
C VAL A 85 -14.92 -13.23 0.80
N LEU A 86 -14.32 -12.80 1.90
CA LEU A 86 -13.87 -11.43 2.09
C LEU A 86 -12.35 -11.38 1.87
N ASN A 87 -11.90 -10.69 0.84
CA ASN A 87 -10.47 -10.42 0.65
C ASN A 87 -10.19 -8.98 1.07
N LEU A 88 -9.43 -8.83 2.15
CA LEU A 88 -8.91 -7.55 2.62
C LEU A 88 -7.48 -7.40 2.11
N ILE A 89 -7.13 -6.23 1.57
CA ILE A 89 -5.73 -5.81 1.46
C ILE A 89 -5.51 -4.73 2.51
N ASP A 90 -4.69 -5.03 3.52
CA ASP A 90 -4.28 -4.04 4.49
C ASP A 90 -3.22 -3.13 3.87
N THR A 91 -3.42 -1.82 3.89
CA THR A 91 -2.61 -0.85 3.13
C THR A 91 -1.88 0.11 4.05
N PRO A 92 -0.63 0.51 3.76
CA PRO A 92 0.11 1.49 4.56
C PRO A 92 -0.67 2.79 4.83
N GLY A 93 -0.46 3.32 6.02
CA GLY A 93 -1.14 4.53 6.50
C GLY A 93 -0.33 5.80 6.33
N HIS A 94 0.87 5.78 5.72
CA HIS A 94 1.77 6.95 5.58
C HIS A 94 1.95 7.38 4.11
N VAL A 95 2.16 8.68 3.86
CA VAL A 95 2.22 9.28 2.51
C VAL A 95 3.38 8.74 1.65
N ASP A 96 4.54 8.47 2.23
CA ASP A 96 5.69 7.84 1.56
C ASP A 96 5.34 6.51 0.88
N PHE A 97 4.30 5.82 1.35
CA PHE A 97 3.81 4.55 0.80
C PHE A 97 2.52 4.72 -0.03
N ALA A 98 2.20 5.94 -0.47
CA ALA A 98 1.02 6.21 -1.30
C ALA A 98 0.99 5.34 -2.58
N TYR A 99 2.17 4.98 -3.10
CA TYR A 99 2.27 4.04 -4.22
C TYR A 99 1.70 2.65 -3.86
N GLU A 100 2.01 2.11 -2.69
CA GLU A 100 1.42 0.86 -2.21
C GLU A 100 -0.09 0.95 -2.13
N VAL A 101 -0.59 2.04 -1.56
CA VAL A 101 -2.03 2.28 -1.42
C VAL A 101 -2.71 2.31 -2.79
N SER A 102 -2.14 3.02 -3.77
CA SER A 102 -2.67 3.09 -5.14
C SER A 102 -2.77 1.71 -5.80
N ARG A 103 -1.75 0.86 -5.63
CA ARG A 103 -1.72 -0.51 -6.16
C ARG A 103 -2.83 -1.37 -5.58
N ALA A 104 -3.02 -1.29 -4.27
CA ALA A 104 -4.05 -2.05 -3.57
C ALA A 104 -5.47 -1.59 -3.95
N LEU A 105 -5.69 -0.29 -4.09
CA LEU A 105 -6.98 0.27 -4.53
C LEU A 105 -7.41 -0.25 -5.91
N ALA A 106 -6.47 -0.40 -6.84
CA ALA A 106 -6.75 -0.92 -8.18
C ALA A 106 -7.12 -2.42 -8.20
N ALA A 107 -6.85 -3.16 -7.12
CA ALA A 107 -7.12 -4.59 -7.02
C ALA A 107 -8.49 -4.92 -6.39
N VAL A 108 -9.25 -3.92 -5.94
CA VAL A 108 -10.46 -4.12 -5.14
C VAL A 108 -11.68 -3.40 -5.72
N GLU A 109 -12.88 -3.70 -5.20
CA GLU A 109 -14.13 -3.06 -5.64
C GLU A 109 -14.72 -2.09 -4.59
N GLY A 110 -14.16 -2.07 -3.38
CA GLY A 110 -14.59 -1.13 -2.35
C GLY A 110 -13.51 -0.77 -1.34
N ALA A 111 -13.78 0.24 -0.54
CA ALA A 111 -12.88 0.70 0.49
C ALA A 111 -13.65 1.12 1.75
N ILE A 112 -13.13 0.74 2.90
CA ILE A 112 -13.59 1.23 4.20
C ILE A 112 -12.83 2.52 4.49
N LEU A 113 -13.52 3.65 4.57
CA LEU A 113 -12.94 4.92 4.99
C LEU A 113 -13.00 5.02 6.51
N LEU A 114 -11.88 4.75 7.18
CA LEU A 114 -11.78 4.68 8.63
C LEU A 114 -11.23 5.99 9.21
N VAL A 115 -12.04 6.65 10.03
CA VAL A 115 -11.72 7.95 10.63
C VAL A 115 -11.76 7.85 12.15
N ASP A 116 -10.73 8.32 12.83
CA ASP A 116 -10.68 8.35 14.30
C ASP A 116 -11.68 9.38 14.84
N SER A 117 -12.57 8.94 15.74
CA SER A 117 -13.56 9.81 16.39
C SER A 117 -12.95 10.92 17.26
N THR A 118 -11.71 10.76 17.71
CA THR A 118 -11.02 11.77 18.53
C THR A 118 -10.28 12.79 17.69
N GLN A 119 -9.72 12.38 16.54
CA GLN A 119 -8.93 13.25 15.67
C GLN A 119 -9.82 13.95 14.65
N GLY A 120 -10.68 13.21 13.94
CA GLY A 120 -11.43 13.70 12.79
C GLY A 120 -10.73 13.38 11.47
N VAL A 121 -11.13 14.06 10.40
CA VAL A 121 -10.57 13.80 9.07
C VAL A 121 -9.24 14.52 8.87
N GLU A 122 -8.22 13.74 8.50
CA GLU A 122 -6.84 14.20 8.28
C GLU A 122 -6.49 14.27 6.79
N ALA A 123 -5.49 15.08 6.42
CA ALA A 123 -5.15 15.39 5.03
C ALA A 123 -4.94 14.15 4.15
N GLN A 124 -4.24 13.16 4.69
CA GLN A 124 -3.96 11.92 3.98
C GLN A 124 -5.22 11.10 3.68
N THR A 125 -6.21 11.16 4.58
CA THR A 125 -7.50 10.49 4.38
C THR A 125 -8.17 11.04 3.11
N ILE A 126 -8.05 12.35 2.85
CA ILE A 126 -8.59 13.00 1.65
C ILE A 126 -7.84 12.55 0.40
N SER A 127 -6.50 12.60 0.39
CA SER A 127 -5.71 12.23 -0.80
C SER A 127 -5.96 10.80 -1.25
N VAL A 128 -6.06 9.85 -0.30
CA VAL A 128 -6.35 8.45 -0.64
C VAL A 128 -7.81 8.25 -1.04
N LEU A 129 -8.73 8.98 -0.42
CA LEU A 129 -10.13 8.94 -0.80
C LEU A 129 -10.37 9.47 -2.21
N ASP A 130 -9.67 10.52 -2.63
CA ASP A 130 -9.75 11.06 -3.99
C ASP A 130 -9.31 9.98 -5.02
N LEU A 131 -8.21 9.28 -4.76
CA LEU A 131 -7.77 8.14 -5.57
C LEU A 131 -8.83 7.02 -5.63
N ALA A 132 -9.45 6.69 -4.49
CA ALA A 132 -10.50 5.69 -4.43
C ALA A 132 -11.76 6.10 -5.22
N LYS A 133 -12.10 7.39 -5.23
CA LYS A 133 -13.21 7.96 -6.02
C LYS A 133 -12.90 7.94 -7.52
N GLU A 134 -11.68 8.28 -7.92
CA GLU A 134 -11.22 8.19 -9.31
C GLU A 134 -11.35 6.77 -9.87
N LEU A 135 -11.01 5.77 -9.04
CA LEU A 135 -11.18 4.35 -9.33
C LEU A 135 -12.61 3.84 -9.18
N LYS A 136 -13.57 4.71 -8.85
CA LYS A 136 -15.00 4.41 -8.68
C LYS A 136 -15.27 3.31 -7.66
N LEU A 137 -14.43 3.20 -6.63
CA LEU A 137 -14.59 2.21 -5.57
C LEU A 137 -15.81 2.54 -4.71
N LYS A 138 -16.49 1.51 -4.23
CA LYS A 138 -17.56 1.71 -3.24
C LYS A 138 -16.97 2.07 -1.88
N ILE A 139 -17.22 3.30 -1.43
CA ILE A 139 -16.75 3.77 -0.12
C ILE A 139 -17.78 3.44 0.98
N ILE A 140 -17.30 2.84 2.07
CA ILE A 140 -18.06 2.65 3.31
C ILE A 140 -17.44 3.55 4.39
N PRO A 141 -18.10 4.64 4.79
CA PRO A 141 -17.61 5.52 5.86
C PRO A 141 -17.78 4.89 7.24
N VAL A 142 -16.70 4.93 8.03
CA VAL A 142 -16.64 4.34 9.37
C VAL A 142 -15.90 5.28 10.32
N ILE A 143 -16.51 5.52 11.47
CA ILE A 143 -15.92 6.22 12.60
C ILE A 143 -15.40 5.19 13.60
N ASN A 144 -14.12 5.22 13.91
CA ASN A 144 -13.45 4.30 14.82
C ASN A 144 -13.20 4.92 16.20
N LYS A 145 -12.80 4.08 17.15
CA LYS A 145 -12.39 4.44 18.52
C LYS A 145 -13.49 5.13 19.34
N ILE A 146 -14.75 4.75 19.10
CA ILE A 146 -15.90 5.29 19.84
C ILE A 146 -15.86 4.98 21.35
N ASP A 147 -15.02 4.03 21.77
CA ASP A 147 -14.78 3.66 23.16
C ASP A 147 -13.95 4.69 23.94
N LEU A 148 -13.29 5.64 23.27
CA LEU A 148 -12.44 6.61 23.93
C LEU A 148 -13.25 7.76 24.56
N PRO A 149 -12.90 8.23 25.78
CA PRO A 149 -13.64 9.28 26.48
C PRO A 149 -13.63 10.65 25.75
N GLY A 150 -12.69 10.86 24.82
CA GLY A 150 -12.61 12.05 23.98
C GLY A 150 -13.26 11.90 22.60
N ALA A 151 -14.03 10.84 22.37
CA ALA A 151 -14.67 10.58 21.07
C ALA A 151 -15.69 11.69 20.72
N ARG A 152 -15.55 12.27 19.54
CA ARG A 152 -16.40 13.33 18.98
C ARG A 152 -17.15 12.82 17.74
N ALA A 153 -17.78 11.65 17.87
CA ALA A 153 -18.36 10.92 16.75
C ALA A 153 -19.34 11.74 15.89
N GLU A 154 -20.16 12.61 16.50
CA GLU A 154 -21.08 13.47 15.74
C GLU A 154 -20.33 14.49 14.86
N LYS A 155 -19.35 15.20 15.43
CA LYS A 155 -18.52 16.15 14.69
C LYS A 155 -17.73 15.46 13.57
N THR A 156 -17.15 14.29 13.85
CA THR A 156 -16.45 13.49 12.83
C THR A 156 -17.40 13.04 11.72
N ALA A 157 -18.66 12.71 12.04
CA ALA A 157 -19.67 12.37 11.04
C ALA A 157 -19.95 13.56 10.10
N GLU A 158 -20.07 14.77 10.63
CA GLU A 158 -20.23 16.00 9.82
C GLU A 158 -19.05 16.25 8.89
N GLU A 159 -17.81 16.04 9.35
CA GLU A 159 -16.60 16.17 8.52
C GLU A 159 -16.61 15.14 7.36
N ILE A 160 -16.96 13.89 7.66
CA ILE A 160 -17.07 12.82 6.65
C ILE A 160 -18.18 13.15 5.64
N GLN A 161 -19.32 13.65 6.09
CA GLN A 161 -20.43 14.07 5.21
C GLN A 161 -19.97 15.12 4.22
N LYS A 162 -19.23 16.13 4.67
CA LYS A 162 -18.72 17.21 3.80
C LYS A 162 -17.80 16.66 2.71
N ILE A 163 -16.93 15.71 3.02
CA ILE A 163 -15.98 15.16 2.02
C ILE A 163 -16.65 14.16 1.08
N LEU A 164 -17.57 13.34 1.59
CA LEU A 164 -18.23 12.32 0.79
C LEU A 164 -19.48 12.83 0.06
N ASN A 165 -20.03 13.97 0.50
CA ASN A 165 -21.31 14.52 0.04
C ASN A 165 -22.45 13.48 0.15
N ILE A 166 -22.63 12.92 1.34
CA ILE A 166 -23.60 11.86 1.65
C ILE A 166 -24.42 12.21 2.90
N GLU A 167 -25.55 11.51 3.07
CA GLU A 167 -26.40 11.61 4.25
C GLU A 167 -25.80 10.94 5.52
N PRO A 168 -26.11 11.45 6.73
CA PRO A 168 -25.57 10.97 8.00
C PRO A 168 -25.77 9.48 8.28
N ASP A 169 -26.94 8.94 7.93
CA ASP A 169 -27.38 7.59 8.30
C ASP A 169 -26.52 6.47 7.66
N GLY A 170 -25.66 6.84 6.70
CA GLY A 170 -24.76 5.92 6.03
C GLY A 170 -23.46 5.60 6.81
N ILE A 171 -23.15 6.34 7.87
CA ILE A 171 -21.86 6.30 8.58
C ILE A 171 -21.91 5.34 9.77
N LEU A 172 -21.07 4.31 9.72
CA LEU A 172 -20.99 3.30 10.78
C LEU A 172 -20.08 3.77 11.92
N ARG A 173 -20.41 3.35 13.14
CA ARG A 173 -19.63 3.65 14.35
C ARG A 173 -19.11 2.34 14.90
N VAL A 174 -17.80 2.24 15.07
CA VAL A 174 -17.14 1.02 15.52
C VAL A 174 -16.03 1.31 16.53
N SER A 175 -15.68 0.29 17.31
CA SER A 175 -14.41 0.24 18.02
C SER A 175 -13.64 -0.99 17.58
N GLY A 176 -12.54 -0.80 16.86
CA GLY A 176 -11.59 -1.88 16.60
C GLY A 176 -10.98 -2.46 17.89
N LYS A 177 -10.96 -1.69 18.99
CA LYS A 177 -10.40 -2.16 20.26
C LYS A 177 -11.36 -3.12 20.96
N THR A 178 -12.62 -2.73 21.15
CA THR A 178 -13.62 -3.51 21.90
C THR A 178 -14.37 -4.51 21.03
N GLY A 179 -14.39 -4.32 19.71
CA GLY A 179 -15.19 -5.09 18.75
C GLY A 179 -16.61 -4.53 18.54
N GLU A 180 -17.00 -3.49 19.28
CA GLU A 180 -18.32 -2.88 19.15
C GLU A 180 -18.57 -2.39 17.71
N GLY A 181 -19.71 -2.76 17.13
CA GLY A 181 -20.13 -2.36 15.79
C GLY A 181 -19.39 -3.03 14.62
N VAL A 182 -18.35 -3.83 14.88
CA VAL A 182 -17.55 -4.46 13.81
C VAL A 182 -18.34 -5.52 13.05
N ASP A 183 -19.24 -6.27 13.71
CA ASP A 183 -20.15 -7.22 13.04
C ASP A 183 -21.06 -6.51 12.03
N ASN A 184 -21.64 -5.36 12.41
CA ASN A 184 -22.45 -4.53 11.53
C ASN A 184 -21.64 -4.01 10.33
N LEU A 185 -20.35 -3.74 10.53
CA LEU A 185 -19.44 -3.36 9.47
C LEU A 185 -19.17 -4.50 8.48
N LEU A 186 -18.95 -5.74 8.97
CA LEU A 186 -18.82 -6.92 8.11
C LEU A 186 -20.09 -7.14 7.27
N GLU A 187 -21.27 -6.99 7.88
CA GLU A 187 -22.53 -7.04 7.14
C GLU A 187 -22.62 -5.95 6.08
N ALA A 188 -22.22 -4.72 6.42
CA ALA A 188 -22.23 -3.60 5.48
C ALA A 188 -21.26 -3.82 4.31
N VAL A 189 -20.10 -4.44 4.56
CA VAL A 189 -19.15 -4.86 3.50
C VAL A 189 -19.83 -5.81 2.53
N VAL A 190 -20.52 -6.84 3.03
CA VAL A 190 -21.24 -7.80 2.18
C VAL A 190 -22.38 -7.14 1.39
N LYS A 191 -23.16 -6.27 2.04
CA LYS A 191 -24.34 -5.61 1.47
C LYS A 191 -24.01 -4.50 0.48
N LYS A 192 -22.99 -3.69 0.77
CA LYS A 192 -22.70 -2.45 0.03
C LYS A 192 -21.61 -2.62 -1.02
N ILE A 193 -20.55 -3.38 -0.76
CA ILE A 193 -19.46 -3.57 -1.74
C ILE A 193 -19.95 -4.52 -2.84
N PRO A 194 -19.79 -4.18 -4.12
CA PRO A 194 -20.23 -5.05 -5.20
C PRO A 194 -19.36 -6.30 -5.29
N ALA A 195 -19.91 -7.37 -5.85
CA ALA A 195 -19.12 -8.53 -6.21
C ALA A 195 -18.12 -8.15 -7.33
N PRO A 196 -16.93 -8.77 -7.36
CA PRO A 196 -16.01 -8.55 -8.47
C PRO A 196 -16.62 -8.99 -9.80
N GLY A 197 -16.30 -8.24 -10.85
CA GLY A 197 -16.61 -8.63 -12.23
C GLY A 197 -15.69 -9.73 -12.76
N GLY A 198 -15.90 -10.09 -14.03
CA GLY A 198 -15.10 -11.09 -14.74
C GLY A 198 -15.91 -12.32 -15.16
N LYS A 199 -15.35 -13.12 -16.07
CA LYS A 199 -15.94 -14.40 -16.49
C LYS A 199 -14.91 -15.52 -16.44
N ALA A 200 -15.33 -16.72 -16.06
CA ALA A 200 -14.43 -17.87 -15.94
C ALA A 200 -13.99 -18.40 -17.31
N GLU A 201 -14.83 -18.22 -18.32
CA GLU A 201 -14.60 -18.66 -19.71
C GLU A 201 -13.77 -17.65 -20.52
N SER A 202 -13.60 -16.43 -20.01
CA SER A 202 -12.76 -15.41 -20.65
C SER A 202 -11.28 -15.83 -20.65
N PRO A 203 -10.47 -15.31 -21.61
CA PRO A 203 -9.02 -15.47 -21.58
C PRO A 203 -8.43 -15.02 -20.24
N ARG A 204 -7.49 -15.82 -19.72
CA ARG A 204 -6.84 -15.59 -18.43
C ARG A 204 -6.21 -14.21 -18.37
N LYS A 205 -6.54 -13.47 -17.32
CA LYS A 205 -6.06 -12.11 -17.09
C LYS A 205 -5.98 -11.85 -15.60
N ALA A 206 -4.77 -11.63 -15.10
CA ALA A 206 -4.55 -11.25 -13.71
C ALA A 206 -3.55 -10.10 -13.59
N LEU A 207 -3.82 -9.15 -12.70
CA LEU A 207 -2.94 -8.03 -12.41
C LEU A 207 -1.98 -8.40 -11.28
N ILE A 208 -0.69 -8.11 -11.46
CA ILE A 208 0.29 -8.18 -10.38
C ILE A 208 0.26 -6.87 -9.62
N PHE A 209 -0.23 -6.87 -8.38
CA PHE A 209 -0.27 -5.66 -7.56
C PHE A 209 0.88 -5.59 -6.55
N ASP A 210 1.47 -6.72 -6.19
CA ASP A 210 2.67 -6.79 -5.35
C ASP A 210 3.43 -8.10 -5.60
N PHE A 211 4.59 -8.26 -4.97
CA PHE A 211 5.30 -9.54 -4.99
C PHE A 211 6.16 -9.75 -3.73
N ASP A 212 6.57 -11.00 -3.56
CA ASP A 212 7.59 -11.40 -2.60
C ASP A 212 8.68 -12.22 -3.30
N TYR A 213 9.86 -12.30 -2.70
CA TYR A 213 11.00 -13.01 -3.25
C TYR A 213 11.46 -14.15 -2.36
N SER A 214 11.55 -15.34 -2.94
CA SER A 214 12.13 -16.53 -2.30
C SER A 214 13.39 -16.99 -3.03
N LEU A 215 14.45 -17.28 -2.27
CA LEU A 215 15.68 -17.88 -2.82
C LEU A 215 15.43 -19.23 -3.51
N HIS A 216 14.40 -19.97 -3.10
CA HIS A 216 14.10 -21.29 -3.63
C HIS A 216 12.97 -21.27 -4.67
N GLN A 217 11.94 -20.46 -4.44
CA GLN A 217 10.73 -20.42 -5.28
C GLN A 217 10.76 -19.30 -6.34
N GLY A 218 11.77 -18.41 -6.30
CA GLY A 218 11.84 -17.22 -7.14
C GLY A 218 10.79 -16.18 -6.74
N VAL A 219 10.33 -15.39 -7.71
CA VAL A 219 9.29 -14.39 -7.50
C VAL A 219 7.93 -15.05 -7.25
N ILE A 220 7.30 -14.65 -6.15
CA ILE A 220 5.94 -15.00 -5.74
C ILE A 220 5.08 -13.77 -6.03
N ALA A 221 4.35 -13.78 -7.14
CA ALA A 221 3.54 -12.64 -7.56
C ALA A 221 2.20 -12.62 -6.82
N TYR A 222 1.81 -11.48 -6.27
CA TYR A 222 0.52 -11.27 -5.62
C TYR A 222 -0.45 -10.72 -6.67
N VAL A 223 -1.56 -11.43 -6.86
CA VAL A 223 -2.37 -11.28 -8.07
C VAL A 223 -3.85 -11.09 -7.78
N ARG A 224 -4.48 -10.23 -8.60
CA ARG A 224 -5.94 -10.09 -8.70
C ARG A 224 -6.39 -10.66 -10.04
N VAL A 225 -7.22 -11.71 -10.01
CA VAL A 225 -7.70 -12.39 -11.23
C VAL A 225 -8.94 -11.70 -11.80
N PHE A 226 -8.79 -10.93 -12.87
CA PHE A 226 -9.92 -10.24 -13.50
C PHE A 226 -10.75 -11.18 -14.38
N ASP A 227 -10.10 -12.05 -15.15
CA ASP A 227 -10.78 -12.97 -16.06
C ASP A 227 -10.09 -14.34 -16.10
N GLY A 228 -10.88 -15.36 -16.42
CA GLY A 228 -10.43 -16.73 -16.57
C GLY A 228 -10.16 -17.43 -15.24
N VAL A 229 -9.51 -18.59 -15.34
CA VAL A 229 -9.11 -19.43 -14.21
C VAL A 229 -7.65 -19.84 -14.37
N PHE A 230 -6.86 -19.62 -13.33
CA PHE A 230 -5.45 -20.00 -13.25
C PHE A 230 -5.30 -21.25 -12.40
N LYS A 231 -4.52 -22.23 -12.89
CA LYS A 231 -4.25 -23.51 -12.23
C LYS A 231 -2.75 -23.79 -12.22
N LYS A 232 -2.33 -24.65 -11.30
CA LYS A 232 -0.97 -25.19 -11.31
C LYS A 232 -0.68 -25.87 -12.65
N GLY A 233 0.52 -25.62 -13.20
CA GLY A 233 0.96 -26.15 -14.49
C GLY A 233 0.51 -25.34 -15.71
N ASP A 234 -0.28 -24.28 -15.55
CA ASP A 234 -0.63 -23.40 -16.66
C ASP A 234 0.60 -22.64 -17.18
N GLU A 235 0.74 -22.59 -18.50
CA GLU A 235 1.73 -21.77 -19.21
C GLU A 235 1.23 -20.33 -19.34
N ILE A 236 1.91 -19.42 -18.65
CA ILE A 236 1.57 -18.01 -18.51
C ILE A 236 2.68 -17.14 -19.10
N LYS A 237 2.28 -15.97 -19.60
CA LYS A 237 3.15 -14.93 -20.12
C LYS A 237 2.89 -13.62 -19.38
N LEU A 238 3.96 -12.90 -19.06
CA LEU A 238 3.93 -11.51 -18.64
C LEU A 238 3.72 -10.62 -19.87
N ALA A 239 2.66 -9.81 -19.86
CA ALA A 239 2.27 -9.04 -21.04
C ALA A 239 3.29 -7.96 -21.41
N GLN A 240 3.89 -7.30 -20.40
CA GLN A 240 4.85 -6.22 -20.59
C GLN A 240 6.27 -6.74 -20.84
N SER A 241 6.79 -7.61 -19.96
CA SER A 241 8.17 -8.13 -20.12
C SER A 241 8.29 -9.21 -21.19
N GLY A 242 7.18 -9.87 -21.53
CA GLY A 242 7.14 -10.97 -22.49
C GLY A 242 7.64 -12.31 -21.95
N ALA A 243 8.12 -12.35 -20.71
CA ALA A 243 8.64 -13.57 -20.08
C ALA A 243 7.53 -14.62 -19.90
N LYS A 244 7.91 -15.89 -20.11
CA LYS A 244 7.00 -17.04 -20.04
C LYS A 244 7.40 -17.95 -18.90
N PHE A 245 6.43 -18.53 -18.22
CA PHE A 245 6.67 -19.46 -17.12
C PHE A 245 5.47 -20.41 -16.91
N SER A 246 5.75 -21.56 -16.30
CA SER A 246 4.73 -22.48 -15.79
C SER A 246 4.45 -22.21 -14.32
N ILE A 247 3.17 -22.09 -13.96
CA ILE A 247 2.75 -21.92 -12.55
C ILE A 247 3.19 -23.14 -11.72
N GLN A 248 4.03 -22.92 -10.70
CA GLN A 248 4.49 -23.99 -9.80
C GLN A 248 3.49 -24.26 -8.68
N GLU A 249 2.94 -23.19 -8.13
CA GLU A 249 2.02 -23.18 -7.01
C GLU A 249 1.13 -21.96 -7.11
N ILE A 250 -0.12 -22.14 -6.71
CA ILE A 250 -1.10 -21.07 -6.60
C ILE A 250 -1.80 -21.18 -5.26
N GLY A 251 -2.18 -20.05 -4.69
CA GLY A 251 -2.71 -20.03 -3.34
C GLY A 251 -3.40 -18.72 -2.96
N VAL A 252 -3.87 -18.70 -1.74
CA VAL A 252 -4.54 -17.57 -1.09
C VAL A 252 -3.84 -17.28 0.23
N PHE A 253 -4.13 -16.14 0.83
CA PHE A 253 -3.54 -15.75 2.11
C PHE A 253 -4.54 -15.99 3.24
N LYS A 254 -4.16 -16.82 4.22
CA LYS A 254 -4.91 -17.05 5.47
C LYS A 254 -4.00 -16.78 6.66
N PRO A 255 -3.88 -15.51 7.04
CA PRO A 255 -2.65 -14.71 7.01
C PRO A 255 -1.40 -15.30 6.30
N GLU A 256 -1.07 -16.57 6.53
CA GLU A 256 0.03 -17.26 5.84
C GLU A 256 -0.40 -17.77 4.46
N ARG A 257 0.58 -18.14 3.63
CA ARG A 257 0.33 -18.72 2.31
C ARG A 257 -0.36 -20.08 2.43
N PHE A 258 -1.55 -20.20 1.84
CA PHE A 258 -2.31 -21.43 1.78
C PHE A 258 -2.54 -21.85 0.32
N SER A 259 -1.99 -22.99 -0.10
CA SER A 259 -2.12 -23.46 -1.49
C SER A 259 -3.56 -23.89 -1.80
N VAL A 260 -4.03 -23.55 -3.00
CA VAL A 260 -5.35 -23.94 -3.52
C VAL A 260 -5.19 -24.53 -4.93
N PRO A 261 -6.15 -25.35 -5.41
CA PRO A 261 -6.03 -25.95 -6.74
C PRO A 261 -6.11 -24.91 -7.88
N GLU A 262 -6.87 -23.83 -7.70
CA GLU A 262 -7.10 -22.81 -8.72
C GLU A 262 -7.48 -21.45 -8.14
N LEU A 263 -7.20 -20.38 -8.90
CA LEU A 263 -7.74 -19.04 -8.69
C LEU A 263 -8.61 -18.65 -9.88
N GLY A 264 -9.91 -18.52 -9.64
CA GLY A 264 -10.87 -18.03 -10.63
C GLY A 264 -11.03 -16.51 -10.60
N ALA A 265 -11.70 -15.98 -11.62
CA ALA A 265 -12.09 -14.57 -11.70
C ALA A 265 -12.75 -14.07 -10.40
N GLY A 266 -12.38 -12.86 -10.00
CA GLY A 266 -12.78 -12.26 -8.73
C GLY A 266 -11.83 -12.52 -7.57
N SER A 267 -10.93 -13.50 -7.67
CA SER A 267 -10.05 -13.89 -6.56
C SER A 267 -8.82 -12.99 -6.42
N ILE A 268 -8.39 -12.81 -5.17
CA ILE A 268 -7.04 -12.35 -4.79
C ILE A 268 -6.27 -13.55 -4.23
N GLY A 269 -4.98 -13.64 -4.58
CA GLY A 269 -4.10 -14.71 -4.15
C GLY A 269 -2.65 -14.51 -4.61
N TYR A 270 -1.87 -15.58 -4.66
CA TYR A 270 -0.50 -15.56 -5.14
C TYR A 270 -0.23 -16.64 -6.19
N ILE A 271 0.76 -16.39 -7.04
CA ILE A 271 1.29 -17.31 -8.06
C ILE A 271 2.81 -17.40 -7.90
N VAL A 272 3.32 -18.63 -7.76
CA VAL A 272 4.76 -18.91 -7.76
C VAL A 272 5.24 -19.10 -9.20
N THR A 273 6.15 -18.23 -9.64
CA THR A 273 6.56 -18.12 -11.05
C THR A 273 7.84 -18.89 -11.40
N ASN A 274 8.71 -19.18 -10.41
CA ASN A 274 10.08 -19.67 -10.60
C ASN A 274 11.01 -18.70 -11.37
N ILE A 275 10.59 -17.45 -11.59
CA ILE A 275 11.45 -16.41 -12.16
C ILE A 275 12.44 -15.99 -11.08
N LYS A 276 13.74 -16.12 -11.34
CA LYS A 276 14.80 -15.82 -10.36
C LYS A 276 15.20 -14.35 -10.31
N ASP A 277 14.99 -13.62 -11.40
CA ASP A 277 15.30 -12.21 -11.52
C ASP A 277 14.03 -11.38 -11.29
N PRO A 278 13.91 -10.67 -10.15
CA PRO A 278 12.73 -9.86 -9.85
C PRO A 278 12.51 -8.72 -10.83
N ALA A 279 13.56 -8.21 -11.49
CA ALA A 279 13.43 -7.14 -12.48
C ALA A 279 12.58 -7.57 -13.70
N THR A 280 12.44 -8.87 -13.94
CA THR A 280 11.58 -9.43 -14.99
C THR A 280 10.09 -9.31 -14.65
N VAL A 281 9.73 -9.29 -13.37
CA VAL A 281 8.33 -9.20 -12.89
C VAL A 281 8.05 -7.79 -12.44
N LYS A 282 7.40 -7.01 -13.29
CA LYS A 282 7.01 -5.64 -12.94
C LYS A 282 5.67 -5.63 -12.22
N ILE A 283 5.61 -4.82 -11.16
CA ILE A 283 4.35 -4.49 -10.52
C ILE A 283 3.49 -3.73 -11.55
N GLY A 284 2.25 -4.17 -11.73
CA GLY A 284 1.32 -3.66 -12.75
C GLY A 284 1.34 -4.42 -14.06
N ASP A 285 2.26 -5.37 -14.21
CA ASP A 285 2.21 -6.27 -15.35
C ASP A 285 0.97 -7.18 -15.26
N THR A 286 0.54 -7.65 -16.42
CA THR A 286 -0.62 -8.53 -16.58
C THR A 286 -0.15 -9.93 -16.91
N LEU A 287 -0.59 -10.91 -16.11
CA LEU A 287 -0.46 -12.32 -16.41
C LEU A 287 -1.55 -12.75 -17.39
N VAL A 288 -1.11 -13.28 -18.54
CA VAL A 288 -1.99 -13.77 -19.61
C VAL A 288 -1.60 -15.17 -20.05
N SER A 289 -2.53 -15.90 -20.69
CA SER A 289 -2.20 -17.20 -21.30
C SER A 289 -1.21 -17.05 -22.45
N VAL A 290 -0.29 -18.02 -22.61
CA VAL A 290 0.63 -18.06 -23.76
C VAL A 290 -0.12 -18.33 -25.08
N LEU A 291 -1.11 -19.23 -25.07
CA LEU A 291 -1.80 -19.68 -26.27
C LEU A 291 -2.93 -18.75 -26.71
N ASN A 292 -3.56 -18.05 -25.76
CA ASN A 292 -4.64 -17.11 -26.02
C ASN A 292 -4.46 -15.85 -25.14
N PRO A 293 -3.51 -14.96 -25.48
CA PRO A 293 -3.20 -13.82 -24.64
C PRO A 293 -4.33 -12.78 -24.66
N ALA A 294 -4.82 -12.41 -23.48
CA ALA A 294 -5.73 -11.28 -23.33
C ALA A 294 -4.99 -9.95 -23.57
N PRO A 295 -5.70 -8.86 -23.90
CA PRO A 295 -5.13 -7.52 -23.82
C PRO A 295 -4.62 -7.23 -22.40
N ALA A 296 -3.46 -6.57 -22.31
CA ALA A 296 -2.89 -6.14 -21.04
C ALA A 296 -3.83 -5.17 -20.33
N LEU A 297 -3.88 -5.25 -19.00
CA LEU A 297 -4.48 -4.22 -18.17
C LEU A 297 -3.62 -2.96 -18.23
N GLU A 298 -4.22 -1.82 -17.93
CA GLU A 298 -3.46 -0.60 -17.71
C GLU A 298 -2.52 -0.82 -16.53
N GLY A 299 -1.21 -0.83 -16.83
CA GLY A 299 -0.17 -1.04 -15.82
C GLY A 299 0.05 0.19 -14.95
N TYR A 300 0.88 0.04 -13.91
CA TYR A 300 1.25 1.17 -13.07
C TYR A 300 2.35 2.01 -13.72
N ARG A 301 2.40 3.28 -13.34
CA ARG A 301 3.56 4.14 -13.61
C ARG A 301 4.72 3.72 -12.71
N GLU A 302 5.93 3.74 -13.26
CA GLU A 302 7.16 3.62 -12.46
C GLU A 302 7.22 4.79 -11.47
N VAL A 303 7.47 4.47 -10.21
CA VAL A 303 7.57 5.48 -9.15
C VAL A 303 8.91 6.18 -9.28
N GLN A 304 8.88 7.50 -9.17
CA GLN A 304 10.07 8.31 -9.21
C GLN A 304 10.47 8.66 -7.78
N PRO A 305 11.72 8.36 -7.35
CA PRO A 305 12.23 8.82 -6.08
C PRO A 305 12.14 10.34 -5.94
N VAL A 306 11.72 10.80 -4.76
CA VAL A 306 11.60 12.23 -4.44
C VAL A 306 12.69 12.70 -3.47
N VAL A 307 13.28 11.79 -2.70
CA VAL A 307 14.39 12.05 -1.80
C VAL A 307 15.61 11.24 -2.23
N TRP A 308 16.77 11.86 -2.30
CA TRP A 308 18.03 11.19 -2.61
C TRP A 308 19.02 11.37 -1.47
N THR A 309 19.85 10.36 -1.21
CA THR A 309 20.95 10.48 -0.24
C THR A 309 22.10 9.55 -0.62
N SER A 310 23.32 9.98 -0.33
CA SER A 310 24.51 9.16 -0.44
C SER A 310 24.71 8.36 0.84
N VAL A 311 24.80 7.04 0.71
CA VAL A 311 24.94 6.11 1.82
C VAL A 311 26.24 5.33 1.70
N TYR A 312 27.02 5.33 2.78
CA TYR A 312 28.35 4.72 2.85
C TYR A 312 28.38 3.70 3.98
N PRO A 313 29.06 2.55 3.84
CA PRO A 313 29.31 1.68 4.97
C PRO A 313 30.20 2.40 6.00
N VAL A 314 30.00 2.12 7.30
CA VAL A 314 30.85 2.71 8.36
C VAL A 314 32.32 2.31 8.19
N LYS A 315 32.56 1.11 7.67
CA LYS A 315 33.90 0.62 7.32
C LYS A 315 33.97 0.31 5.83
N GLU A 316 35.03 0.77 5.17
CA GLU A 316 35.20 0.57 3.73
C GLU A 316 35.34 -0.91 3.33
N GLU A 317 35.88 -1.75 4.22
CA GLU A 317 35.97 -3.21 4.04
C GLU A 317 34.59 -3.88 3.87
N ASP A 318 33.54 -3.29 4.45
CA ASP A 318 32.17 -3.82 4.40
C ASP A 318 31.45 -3.46 3.08
N PHE A 319 32.08 -2.70 2.16
CA PHE A 319 31.44 -2.25 0.93
C PHE A 319 30.88 -3.40 0.08
N SER A 320 31.57 -4.54 0.02
CA SER A 320 31.08 -5.71 -0.73
C SER A 320 29.77 -6.24 -0.14
N ASP A 321 29.67 -6.30 1.19
CA ASP A 321 28.50 -6.81 1.88
C ASP A 321 27.37 -5.78 1.91
N PHE A 322 27.70 -4.48 2.02
CA PHE A 322 26.76 -3.38 1.81
C PHE A 322 26.10 -3.44 0.42
N LYS A 323 26.90 -3.58 -0.65
CA LYS A 323 26.37 -3.69 -2.01
C LYS A 323 25.45 -4.91 -2.18
N LYS A 324 25.80 -6.06 -1.58
CA LYS A 324 24.95 -7.25 -1.58
C LYS A 324 23.67 -7.03 -0.77
N ALA A 325 23.75 -6.35 0.37
CA ALA A 325 22.61 -6.03 1.24
C ALA A 325 21.63 -5.12 0.51
N ILE A 326 22.09 -4.05 -0.13
CA ILE A 326 21.26 -3.16 -0.98
C ILE A 326 20.58 -3.95 -2.09
N SER A 327 21.37 -4.78 -2.81
CA SER A 327 20.82 -5.60 -3.90
C SER A 327 19.74 -6.56 -3.40
N ARG A 328 19.92 -7.17 -2.22
CA ARG A 328 18.93 -8.07 -1.59
C ARG A 328 17.71 -7.32 -1.07
N LEU A 329 17.90 -6.16 -0.44
CA LEU A 329 16.82 -5.30 0.04
C LEU A 329 15.92 -4.90 -1.13
N HIS A 330 16.51 -4.55 -2.28
CA HIS A 330 15.78 -4.20 -3.51
C HIS A 330 14.93 -5.35 -4.07
N LEU A 331 15.29 -6.62 -3.83
CA LEU A 331 14.45 -7.76 -4.21
C LEU A 331 13.14 -7.80 -3.40
N SER A 332 13.11 -7.22 -2.21
CA SER A 332 11.93 -7.16 -1.35
C SER A 332 11.16 -5.84 -1.47
N ASP A 333 11.84 -4.79 -1.93
CA ASP A 333 11.33 -3.44 -2.10
C ASP A 333 11.90 -2.81 -3.39
N ALA A 334 11.15 -2.95 -4.47
CA ALA A 334 11.53 -2.43 -5.78
C ALA A 334 11.21 -0.93 -5.95
N SER A 335 10.80 -0.23 -4.87
CA SER A 335 10.35 1.16 -4.95
C SER A 335 11.48 2.20 -4.75
N PHE A 336 12.62 1.78 -4.19
CA PHE A 336 13.82 2.62 -4.08
C PHE A 336 14.81 2.35 -5.22
N SER A 337 15.53 3.39 -5.63
CA SER A 337 16.58 3.33 -6.66
C SER A 337 17.96 3.35 -6.03
N PHE A 338 18.96 2.78 -6.70
CA PHE A 338 20.35 2.85 -6.22
C PHE A 338 21.37 2.89 -7.35
N GLU A 339 22.45 3.63 -7.14
CA GLU A 339 23.60 3.74 -8.04
C GLU A 339 24.90 3.74 -7.23
N GLU A 340 26.00 3.20 -7.76
CA GLU A 340 27.29 3.29 -7.08
C GLU A 340 27.84 4.72 -7.11
N GLU A 341 28.43 5.15 -6.00
CA GLU A 341 29.05 6.48 -5.86
C GLU A 341 30.39 6.36 -5.13
N SER A 342 31.27 7.35 -5.31
CA SER A 342 32.53 7.46 -4.59
C SER A 342 32.71 8.86 -4.01
N SER A 343 33.13 8.93 -2.75
CA SER A 343 33.49 10.15 -2.04
C SER A 343 34.99 10.16 -1.74
N SER A 344 35.61 11.33 -1.84
CA SER A 344 37.02 11.52 -1.45
C SER A 344 37.26 11.36 0.06
N VAL A 345 36.21 11.52 0.87
CA VAL A 345 36.29 11.47 2.34
C VAL A 345 35.75 10.15 2.90
N LEU A 346 34.62 9.68 2.37
CA LEU A 346 33.92 8.50 2.89
C LEU A 346 34.17 7.23 2.06
N GLY A 347 35.00 7.31 1.01
CA GLY A 347 35.32 6.18 0.16
C GLY A 347 34.14 5.76 -0.72
N ARG A 348 34.03 4.45 -0.97
CA ARG A 348 32.98 3.89 -1.84
C ARG A 348 31.64 3.79 -1.12
N GLY A 349 30.58 4.23 -1.79
CA GLY A 349 29.21 4.19 -1.28
C GLY A 349 28.20 3.94 -2.40
N MET A 350 26.93 4.19 -2.08
CA MET A 350 25.84 4.11 -3.04
C MET A 350 24.91 5.30 -2.85
N ARG A 351 24.52 5.91 -3.95
CA ARG A 351 23.45 6.90 -4.01
C ARG A 351 22.13 6.17 -4.02
N LEU A 352 21.26 6.45 -3.06
CA LEU A 352 19.96 5.81 -2.90
C LEU A 352 18.84 6.85 -3.07
N GLY A 353 17.79 6.48 -3.80
CA GLY A 353 16.60 7.30 -4.04
C GLY A 353 15.36 6.66 -3.42
N PHE A 354 14.62 7.41 -2.60
CA PHE A 354 13.44 6.94 -1.87
C PHE A 354 12.18 7.76 -2.16
N LEU A 355 11.03 7.21 -1.76
CA LEU A 355 9.71 7.85 -1.88
C LEU A 355 9.44 8.92 -0.82
N GLY A 356 10.31 9.03 0.18
CA GLY A 356 10.25 10.03 1.23
C GLY A 356 11.22 9.72 2.36
N MET A 357 11.15 10.53 3.42
CA MET A 357 12.07 10.45 4.56
C MET A 357 11.85 9.21 5.41
N LEU A 358 10.59 8.81 5.64
CA LEU A 358 10.29 7.62 6.42
C LEU A 358 10.73 6.36 5.69
N HIS A 359 10.53 6.31 4.37
CA HIS A 359 11.02 5.20 3.55
C HIS A 359 12.55 5.09 3.63
N LEU A 360 13.28 6.20 3.55
CA LEU A 360 14.73 6.22 3.79
C LEU A 360 15.09 5.63 5.16
N GLU A 361 14.49 6.13 6.25
CA GLU A 361 14.79 5.65 7.60
C GLU A 361 14.55 4.15 7.77
N ILE A 362 13.43 3.64 7.23
CA ILE A 362 13.10 2.21 7.27
C ILE A 362 14.14 1.41 6.50
N ALA A 363 14.54 1.84 5.30
CA ALA A 363 15.55 1.14 4.51
C ALA A 363 16.90 1.07 5.25
N LEU A 364 17.33 2.17 5.89
CA LEU A 364 18.56 2.21 6.67
C LEU A 364 18.51 1.27 7.89
N GLU A 365 17.39 1.24 8.62
CA GLU A 365 17.21 0.32 9.75
C GLU A 365 17.16 -1.15 9.29
N ARG A 366 16.51 -1.44 8.15
CA ARG A 366 16.51 -2.78 7.57
C ARG A 366 17.92 -3.25 7.19
N LEU A 367 18.76 -2.38 6.62
CA LEU A 367 20.17 -2.71 6.35
C LEU A 367 20.92 -3.15 7.60
N LYS A 368 20.73 -2.43 8.70
CA LYS A 368 21.37 -2.74 9.97
C LYS A 368 20.84 -4.03 10.61
N ARG A 369 19.51 -4.20 10.66
CA ARG A 369 18.88 -5.32 11.37
C ARG A 369 18.88 -6.62 10.59
N GLU A 370 18.55 -6.57 9.29
CA GLU A 370 18.41 -7.78 8.46
C GLU A 370 19.75 -8.26 7.91
N PHE A 371 20.67 -7.34 7.63
CA PHE A 371 21.95 -7.66 6.97
C PHE A 371 23.18 -7.38 7.84
N GLY A 372 23.01 -6.79 9.03
CA GLY A 372 24.13 -6.47 9.92
C GLY A 372 25.03 -5.34 9.41
N VAL A 373 24.60 -4.59 8.39
CA VAL A 373 25.41 -3.56 7.75
C VAL A 373 25.12 -2.21 8.38
N SER A 374 26.10 -1.64 9.08
CA SER A 374 26.02 -0.28 9.61
C SER A 374 26.47 0.72 8.55
N VAL A 375 25.66 1.77 8.35
CA VAL A 375 25.86 2.76 7.30
C VAL A 375 25.80 4.19 7.85
N ILE A 376 26.41 5.11 7.12
CA ILE A 376 26.36 6.56 7.31
C ILE A 376 25.64 7.13 6.09
N ALA A 377 24.54 7.85 6.33
CA ALA A 377 23.81 8.57 5.28
C ALA A 377 24.14 10.06 5.35
N ALA A 378 24.39 10.68 4.20
CA ALA A 378 24.50 12.12 4.08
C ALA A 378 23.13 12.80 4.24
N SER A 379 23.14 14.11 4.45
CA SER A 379 21.91 14.91 4.45
C SER A 379 21.15 14.69 3.14
N PRO A 380 19.85 14.32 3.19
CA PRO A 380 19.09 14.09 1.98
C PRO A 380 18.95 15.34 1.12
N THR A 381 18.96 15.15 -0.20
CA THR A 381 18.83 16.20 -1.21
C THR A 381 17.71 15.88 -2.20
N VAL A 382 17.30 16.88 -2.99
CA VAL A 382 16.42 16.71 -4.14
C VAL A 382 17.22 16.73 -5.43
N ALA A 383 16.62 16.21 -6.51
CA ALA A 383 17.21 16.25 -7.83
C ALA A 383 17.05 17.64 -8.47
N TYR A 384 18.14 18.17 -9.04
CA TYR A 384 18.16 19.42 -9.81
C TYR A 384 18.33 19.12 -11.30
N GLU A 385 17.52 19.75 -12.15
CA GLU A 385 17.72 19.73 -13.60
C GLU A 385 18.57 20.95 -14.00
N ILE A 386 19.79 20.70 -14.47
CA ILE A 386 20.75 21.74 -14.83
C ILE A 386 20.93 21.78 -16.33
N LYS A 387 20.73 22.96 -16.91
CA LYS A 387 20.99 23.23 -18.32
C LYS A 387 22.33 23.95 -18.46
N PHE A 388 23.25 23.34 -19.19
CA PHE A 388 24.59 23.84 -19.43
C PHE A 388 24.65 24.76 -20.65
N LYS A 389 25.68 25.61 -20.74
CA LYS A 389 25.90 26.51 -21.88
C LYS A 389 26.17 25.78 -23.20
N ASN A 390 26.68 24.55 -23.14
CA ASN A 390 26.86 23.68 -24.30
C ASN A 390 25.52 23.12 -24.84
N GLY A 391 24.39 23.41 -24.18
CA GLY A 391 23.05 22.94 -24.55
C GLY A 391 22.64 21.61 -23.89
N GLU A 392 23.56 20.94 -23.21
CA GLU A 392 23.30 19.71 -22.47
C GLU A 392 22.41 19.97 -21.25
N THR A 393 21.58 19.00 -20.88
CA THR A 393 20.77 19.03 -19.66
C THR A 393 21.09 17.79 -18.85
N LYS A 394 21.54 17.96 -17.60
CA LYS A 394 21.87 16.87 -16.68
C LYS A 394 21.03 16.97 -15.42
N ILE A 395 20.64 15.83 -14.88
CA ILE A 395 20.04 15.75 -13.55
C ILE A 395 21.18 15.56 -12.55
N VAL A 396 21.27 16.45 -11.57
CA VAL A 396 22.30 16.45 -10.54
C VAL A 396 21.64 16.23 -9.19
N PHE A 397 22.21 15.28 -8.43
CA PHE A 397 21.68 14.86 -7.13
C PHE A 397 22.64 15.19 -5.98
N ALA A 398 23.94 15.20 -6.27
CA ALA A 398 24.98 15.46 -5.28
C ALA A 398 25.54 16.88 -5.42
N PRO A 399 25.77 17.57 -4.29
CA PRO A 399 26.44 18.88 -4.29
C PRO A 399 27.82 18.86 -4.97
N SER A 400 28.56 17.74 -4.89
CA SER A 400 29.87 17.58 -5.54
C SER A 400 29.82 17.52 -7.06
N GLU A 401 28.66 17.17 -7.63
CA GLU A 401 28.42 17.18 -9.08
C GLU A 401 27.78 18.49 -9.55
N PHE A 402 27.52 19.42 -8.63
CA PHE A 402 26.92 20.70 -8.98
C PHE A 402 27.96 21.56 -9.72
N PRO A 403 27.66 22.01 -10.95
CA PRO A 403 28.59 22.75 -11.77
C PRO A 403 28.82 24.17 -11.26
N GLU A 404 29.94 24.75 -11.67
CA GLU A 404 30.26 26.14 -11.40
C GLU A 404 29.29 27.08 -12.15
N GLU A 405 28.93 28.23 -11.54
CA GLU A 405 27.90 29.12 -12.08
C GLU A 405 28.12 29.50 -13.55
N HIS A 406 29.39 29.70 -13.94
CA HIS A 406 29.77 30.11 -15.29
C HIS A 406 29.52 29.04 -16.37
N GLU A 407 29.29 27.78 -16.01
CA GLU A 407 29.01 26.68 -16.93
C GLU A 407 27.50 26.51 -17.18
N THR A 408 26.66 27.12 -16.33
CA THR A 408 25.22 26.94 -16.31
C THR A 408 24.46 28.06 -17.01
N VAL A 409 23.28 27.71 -17.53
CA VAL A 409 22.30 28.64 -18.13
C VAL A 409 21.08 28.76 -17.21
N SER A 410 20.60 27.63 -16.69
CA SER A 410 19.47 27.61 -15.77
C SER A 410 19.55 26.38 -14.88
N VAL A 411 19.17 26.55 -13.62
CA VAL A 411 18.95 25.47 -12.66
C VAL A 411 17.46 25.42 -12.37
N LYS A 412 16.87 24.22 -12.45
CA LYS A 412 15.50 23.98 -12.03
C LYS A 412 15.51 22.97 -10.91
N GLU A 413 14.70 23.23 -9.91
CA GLU A 413 14.38 22.28 -8.86
C GLU A 413 12.94 21.82 -8.99
N ARG A 414 12.61 20.74 -8.29
CA ARG A 414 11.26 20.15 -8.34
C ARG A 414 10.36 20.80 -7.30
N TRP A 415 9.34 21.50 -7.79
CA TRP A 415 8.28 22.05 -6.94
C TRP A 415 7.17 21.01 -6.71
N VAL A 416 6.58 21.02 -5.52
CA VAL A 416 5.48 20.13 -5.14
C VAL A 416 4.25 20.94 -4.77
N ASN A 417 3.09 20.51 -5.28
CA ASN A 417 1.80 20.97 -4.79
C ASN A 417 1.34 20.04 -3.67
N PHE A 418 1.08 20.58 -2.50
CA PHE A 418 0.57 19.82 -1.36
C PHE A 418 -0.64 20.50 -0.74
N LYS A 419 -1.51 19.71 -0.11
CA LYS A 419 -2.65 20.19 0.67
C LYS A 419 -2.34 19.94 2.15
N MET A 420 -2.64 20.92 2.99
CA MET A 420 -2.58 20.76 4.45
C MET A 420 -3.97 20.97 5.02
N ILE A 421 -4.29 20.22 6.07
CA ILE A 421 -5.41 20.53 6.96
C ILE A 421 -4.78 21.02 8.25
N VAL A 422 -5.14 22.23 8.68
CA VAL A 422 -4.60 22.84 9.90
C VAL A 422 -5.74 23.29 10.78
N LEU A 423 -5.55 23.20 12.10
CA LEU A 423 -6.46 23.89 13.02
C LEU A 423 -6.31 25.39 12.82
N SER A 424 -7.41 26.15 12.82
CA SER A 424 -7.42 27.59 12.54
C SER A 424 -6.44 28.37 13.43
N LYS A 425 -6.23 27.90 14.68
CA LYS A 425 -5.26 28.49 15.62
C LYS A 425 -3.79 28.38 15.20
N TYR A 426 -3.44 27.44 14.32
CA TYR A 426 -2.08 27.21 13.83
C TYR A 426 -1.82 27.79 12.44
N LEU A 427 -2.86 28.24 11.73
CA LEU A 427 -2.75 28.74 10.35
C LEU A 427 -1.62 29.77 10.20
N SER A 428 -1.57 30.79 11.06
CA SER A 428 -0.54 31.83 11.00
C SER A 428 0.89 31.31 11.14
N SER A 429 1.09 30.28 11.97
CA SER A 429 2.41 29.65 12.15
C SER A 429 2.78 28.81 10.93
N CYS A 430 1.83 28.06 10.37
CA CYS A 430 2.02 27.27 9.16
C CYS A 430 2.33 28.16 7.95
N LEU A 431 1.63 29.29 7.77
CA LEU A 431 1.90 30.24 6.69
C LEU A 431 3.31 30.83 6.77
N LYS A 432 3.77 31.17 7.98
CA LYS A 432 5.16 31.63 8.20
C LYS A 432 6.17 30.56 7.81
N LEU A 433 5.91 29.30 8.14
CA LEU A 433 6.78 28.18 7.80
C LEU A 433 6.82 27.96 6.28
N ILE A 434 5.67 28.00 5.59
CA ILE A 434 5.60 27.92 4.13
C ILE A 434 6.45 29.01 3.49
N GLN A 435 6.30 30.25 3.95
CA GLN A 435 7.07 31.38 3.42
C GLN A 435 8.58 31.26 3.71
N LEU A 436 8.95 30.73 4.88
CA LEU A 436 10.35 30.48 5.24
C LEU A 436 11.01 29.46 4.30
N HIS A 437 10.22 28.51 3.78
CA HIS A 437 10.64 27.52 2.79
C HIS A 437 10.25 27.91 1.36
N GLU A 438 10.12 29.21 1.09
CA GLU A 438 9.86 29.79 -0.24
C GLU A 438 8.56 29.32 -0.92
N GLY A 439 7.67 28.64 -0.20
CA GLY A 439 6.40 28.17 -0.71
C GLY A 439 5.39 29.31 -0.92
N SER A 440 4.40 29.07 -1.77
CA SER A 440 3.28 29.97 -2.00
C SER A 440 1.94 29.25 -1.81
N VAL A 441 0.94 29.97 -1.31
CA VAL A 441 -0.41 29.44 -1.09
C VAL A 441 -1.27 29.77 -2.30
N SER A 442 -1.78 28.74 -2.96
CA SER A 442 -2.64 28.88 -4.14
C SER A 442 -4.13 29.06 -3.80
N GLY A 443 -4.57 28.57 -2.65
CA GLY A 443 -5.95 28.69 -2.16
C GLY A 443 -6.10 28.18 -0.73
N SER A 444 -7.24 28.52 -0.09
CA SER A 444 -7.60 28.07 1.26
C SER A 444 -9.12 27.93 1.37
N ASP A 445 -9.60 26.81 1.91
CA ASP A 445 -11.03 26.54 2.10
C ASP A 445 -11.29 26.17 3.57
N SER A 446 -12.41 26.59 4.14
CA SER A 446 -12.74 26.20 5.52
C SER A 446 -13.22 24.75 5.58
N PHE A 447 -12.58 23.93 6.40
CA PHE A 447 -12.93 22.54 6.62
C PHE A 447 -13.60 22.35 7.99
N GLY A 448 -14.92 22.54 8.08
CA GLY A 448 -15.59 22.55 9.38
C GLY A 448 -15.47 23.88 10.11
N GLU A 449 -15.67 23.88 11.43
CA GLU A 449 -15.67 25.11 12.26
C GLU A 449 -14.26 25.57 12.65
N ASP A 450 -13.32 24.64 12.84
CA ASP A 450 -12.01 24.89 13.45
C ASP A 450 -10.82 24.40 12.61
N ARG A 451 -11.05 23.93 11.38
CA ARG A 451 -9.99 23.54 10.44
C ARG A 451 -10.09 24.31 9.12
N ILE A 452 -8.94 24.56 8.51
CA ILE A 452 -8.73 25.25 7.23
C ILE A 452 -7.77 24.40 6.40
#